data_AF-A0A964JQG4-F1
#
_entry.id   AF-A0A964JQG4-F1
#
_cell.length_a   1.000
_cell.length_b   1.000
_cell.length_c   1.000
_cell.angle_alpha   90.00
_cell.angle_beta   90.00
_cell.angle_gamma   90.00
#
_symmetry.space_group_name_H-M   'P 1'
#
loop_
_entity.id
_entity.type
_entity.pdbx_description
1 polymer ?
#
loop_
_entity_poly.entity_id
_entity_poly.type
_entity_poly.pdbx_seq_one_letter_code
_entity_poly.pdbx_strand_id
1 'polypeptide(L)'
;MTLARIAFLSLSLWACASETQTEAPPDAEPKVDAVAQADVSPPCAALFGSPNERTGLSPDQCSPTCRCGGQDFEALTYDAAFATRLRSYELHPPLDELLSDPYATPAPPAEIGERVCAVVIDLETPLIYALETFDSEAHALAAGARPTHFGPCGLCSTLADLAVYATMPDLTQPVRTCGVKGLTEGDAANLDCLLELGFTRPCAQIWSYNTRHTREQCLSTCLALLDAPYHRPDGALNDCLACDEEKSGPVFKAIAGRTRRNSGLANTICRPCAEARPINHDYEAR
;
A
#
# COMPACT_ATOMS: atom_id res chain seq x y z
N MET A 1 46.00 22.27 -26.52
CA MET A 1 47.30 22.78 -26.01
C MET A 1 47.02 23.33 -24.62
N THR A 2 47.53 22.88 -23.47
CA THR A 2 48.65 21.99 -23.08
C THR A 2 48.43 21.91 -21.55
N LEU A 3 47.99 20.79 -20.96
CA LEU A 3 48.76 19.72 -20.30
C LEU A 3 48.40 19.60 -18.81
N ALA A 4 48.12 18.36 -18.43
CA ALA A 4 47.88 17.87 -17.08
C ALA A 4 49.14 17.91 -16.19
N ARG A 5 48.97 17.68 -14.87
CA ARG A 5 49.85 16.76 -14.13
C ARG A 5 49.25 16.31 -12.78
N ILE A 6 49.13 14.99 -12.71
CA ILE A 6 48.97 14.13 -11.53
C ILE A 6 50.28 14.12 -10.74
N ALA A 7 50.21 13.98 -9.41
CA ALA A 7 51.31 13.47 -8.60
C ALA A 7 50.78 12.54 -7.50
N PHE A 8 51.35 11.34 -7.51
CA PHE A 8 51.18 10.20 -6.60
C PHE A 8 52.41 10.11 -5.67
N LEU A 9 52.34 9.22 -4.67
CA LEU A 9 53.44 8.68 -3.82
C LEU A 9 53.87 9.58 -2.64
N SER A 10 54.25 9.09 -1.45
CA SER A 10 54.73 7.76 -1.05
C SER A 10 54.74 7.60 0.48
N LEU A 11 54.72 6.35 0.93
CA LEU A 11 54.93 5.80 2.27
C LEU A 11 56.22 6.27 2.98
N SER A 12 56.24 6.14 4.31
CA SER A 12 57.34 5.57 5.15
C SER A 12 56.81 5.40 6.59
N LEU A 13 56.61 4.18 7.10
CA LEU A 13 57.58 3.33 7.82
C LEU A 13 58.15 3.95 9.10
N TRP A 14 57.69 3.48 10.26
CA TRP A 14 58.51 3.32 11.46
C TRP A 14 58.07 2.10 12.26
N ALA A 15 59.07 1.40 12.79
CA ALA A 15 59.03 0.07 13.37
C ALA A 15 59.55 0.07 14.82
N CYS A 16 59.57 -1.15 15.39
CA CYS A 16 60.18 -1.63 16.65
C CYS A 16 59.19 -1.75 17.83
N ALA A 17 58.75 -2.96 18.21
CA ALA A 17 59.43 -4.07 18.94
C ALA A 17 58.99 -4.00 20.44
N SER A 18 58.70 -5.07 21.20
CA SER A 18 59.21 -6.45 21.25
C SER A 18 58.24 -7.39 22.00
N GLU A 19 58.50 -8.70 21.84
CA GLU A 19 58.31 -9.81 22.83
C GLU A 19 56.86 -10.22 23.16
N THR A 20 56.46 -11.50 23.20
CA THR A 20 57.15 -12.76 23.53
C THR A 20 56.40 -13.93 22.87
N GLN A 21 57.13 -14.96 22.45
CA GLN A 21 56.57 -16.23 21.94
C GLN A 21 56.29 -17.19 23.10
N THR A 22 55.13 -17.85 23.07
CA THR A 22 54.90 -19.13 23.75
C THR A 22 54.03 -19.98 22.83
N GLU A 23 54.58 -21.10 22.37
CA GLU A 23 53.94 -22.08 21.50
C GLU A 23 52.73 -22.73 22.20
N ALA A 24 51.61 -22.83 21.47
CA ALA A 24 50.42 -23.58 21.86
C ALA A 24 50.35 -24.91 21.10
N PRO A 25 49.88 -26.01 21.71
CA PRO A 25 49.63 -27.29 21.04
C PRO A 25 48.36 -27.23 20.16
N PRO A 26 48.26 -28.10 19.14
CA PRO A 26 47.12 -28.13 18.22
C PRO A 26 45.92 -28.85 18.85
N ASP A 27 44.74 -28.57 18.28
CA ASP A 27 43.46 -29.25 18.48
C ASP A 27 42.63 -28.84 19.71
N ALA A 28 41.97 -27.68 19.58
CA ALA A 28 40.68 -27.42 20.22
C ALA A 28 39.76 -26.76 19.20
N GLU A 29 38.68 -27.46 18.85
CA GLU A 29 37.60 -26.98 17.98
C GLU A 29 37.06 -25.63 18.47
N PRO A 30 36.79 -24.65 17.59
CA PRO A 30 36.22 -23.38 18.00
C PRO A 30 34.78 -23.61 18.48
N LYS A 31 34.56 -23.39 19.78
CA LYS A 31 33.21 -23.21 20.32
C LYS A 31 32.61 -21.98 19.64
N VAL A 32 31.65 -22.23 18.77
CA VAL A 32 30.83 -21.21 18.13
C VAL A 32 30.01 -20.56 19.25
N ASP A 33 30.38 -19.33 19.61
CA ASP A 33 29.59 -18.52 20.52
C ASP A 33 28.17 -18.40 19.95
N ALA A 34 27.20 -18.72 20.79
CA ALA A 34 25.79 -18.65 20.46
C ALA A 34 25.46 -17.22 20.02
N VAL A 35 25.28 -17.04 18.71
CA VAL A 35 24.63 -15.87 18.15
C VAL A 35 23.30 -15.73 18.86
N ALA A 36 23.12 -14.60 19.54
CA ALA A 36 21.86 -14.23 20.16
C ALA A 36 20.74 -14.49 19.15
N GLN A 37 19.85 -15.41 19.51
CA GLN A 37 18.65 -15.69 18.74
C GLN A 37 17.92 -14.36 18.60
N ALA A 38 17.91 -13.82 17.38
CA ALA A 38 16.98 -12.77 17.02
C ALA A 38 15.60 -13.28 17.43
N ASP A 39 14.90 -12.48 18.24
CA ASP A 39 13.57 -12.77 18.75
C ASP A 39 12.62 -12.91 17.57
N VAL A 40 12.49 -14.14 17.04
CA VAL A 40 11.56 -14.46 15.96
C VAL A 40 10.18 -14.43 16.59
N SER A 41 9.58 -13.25 16.62
CA SER A 41 8.17 -13.09 16.92
C SER A 41 7.39 -14.14 16.10
N PRO A 42 6.48 -14.91 16.73
CA PRO A 42 5.74 -15.95 16.03
C PRO A 42 5.03 -15.36 14.81
N PRO A 43 4.93 -16.11 13.70
CA PRO A 43 4.22 -15.64 12.51
C PRO A 43 2.79 -15.26 12.89
N CYS A 44 2.33 -14.09 12.43
CA CYS A 44 1.00 -13.58 12.75
C CYS A 44 -0.04 -14.62 12.30
N ALA A 45 -0.68 -15.30 13.25
CA ALA A 45 -1.68 -16.32 12.92
C ALA A 45 -2.98 -15.71 12.39
N ALA A 46 -3.30 -14.48 12.79
CA ALA A 46 -4.47 -13.74 12.35
C ALA A 46 -4.13 -12.70 11.27
N LEU A 47 -5.00 -12.59 10.27
CA LEU A 47 -4.96 -11.58 9.23
C LEU A 47 -5.68 -10.30 9.69
N PHE A 48 -5.26 -9.18 9.13
CA PHE A 48 -5.88 -7.87 9.29
C PHE A 48 -7.02 -7.67 8.30
N GLY A 49 -8.21 -7.33 8.77
CA GLY A 49 -9.36 -7.02 7.93
C GLY A 49 -10.66 -6.86 8.72
N SER A 50 -11.77 -6.65 8.02
CA SER A 50 -13.11 -6.57 8.62
C SER A 50 -13.97 -7.63 7.93
N PRO A 51 -13.95 -8.89 8.41
CA PRO A 51 -14.58 -9.99 7.71
C PRO A 51 -16.10 -9.83 7.63
N ASN A 52 -16.68 -10.24 6.51
CA ASN A 52 -18.13 -10.44 6.35
C ASN A 52 -18.42 -11.86 5.80
N GLU A 53 -19.68 -12.14 5.46
CA GLU A 53 -20.11 -13.41 4.87
C GLU A 53 -19.37 -13.81 3.58
N ARG A 54 -18.82 -12.84 2.85
CA ARG A 54 -18.07 -13.06 1.60
C ARG A 54 -16.58 -13.23 1.84
N THR A 55 -16.05 -12.87 3.01
CA THR A 55 -14.63 -13.02 3.32
C THR A 55 -14.18 -14.48 3.32
N GLY A 56 -15.02 -15.38 3.86
CA GLY A 56 -14.69 -16.81 3.96
C GLY A 56 -13.76 -17.19 5.11
N LEU A 57 -13.53 -16.28 6.06
CA LEU A 57 -12.69 -16.48 7.24
C LEU A 57 -13.48 -16.20 8.52
N SER A 58 -13.12 -16.90 9.59
CA SER A 58 -13.66 -16.63 10.93
C SER A 58 -13.03 -15.37 11.57
N PRO A 59 -13.66 -14.78 12.59
CA PRO A 59 -13.08 -13.65 13.33
C PRO A 59 -11.72 -13.94 13.98
N ASP A 60 -11.43 -15.21 14.31
CA ASP A 60 -10.13 -15.61 14.86
C ASP A 60 -9.03 -15.66 13.78
N GLN A 61 -9.42 -15.82 12.51
CA GLN A 61 -8.50 -15.81 11.35
C GLN A 61 -8.34 -14.42 10.74
N CYS A 62 -9.36 -13.56 10.85
CA CYS A 62 -9.32 -12.20 10.33
C CYS A 62 -10.03 -11.23 11.27
N SER A 63 -9.33 -10.17 11.70
CA SER A 63 -9.88 -9.18 12.62
C SER A 63 -9.37 -7.77 12.29
N PRO A 64 -10.04 -6.70 12.76
CA PRO A 64 -9.58 -5.33 12.53
C PRO A 64 -8.37 -4.98 13.41
N THR A 65 -7.83 -5.95 14.15
CA THR A 65 -6.69 -5.77 15.04
C THR A 65 -5.44 -6.45 14.46
N CYS A 66 -4.32 -5.77 14.59
CA CYS A 66 -2.99 -6.33 14.34
C CYS A 66 -2.23 -6.38 15.64
N ARG A 67 -1.83 -7.60 16.03
CA ARG A 67 -1.00 -7.87 17.22
C ARG A 67 0.17 -8.76 16.81
N CYS A 68 1.18 -8.18 16.16
CA CYS A 68 2.29 -8.93 15.60
C CYS A 68 3.55 -8.09 15.40
N GLY A 69 4.73 -8.69 15.55
CA GLY A 69 6.01 -8.03 15.23
C GLY A 69 6.25 -6.73 16.01
N GLY A 70 5.76 -6.64 17.24
CA GLY A 70 5.83 -5.43 18.07
C GLY A 70 4.82 -4.32 17.69
N GLN A 71 3.95 -4.56 16.71
CA GLN A 71 2.83 -3.68 16.38
C GLN A 71 1.56 -4.18 17.09
N ASP A 72 0.90 -3.27 17.82
CA ASP A 72 -0.43 -3.47 18.38
C ASP A 72 -1.30 -2.28 17.98
N PHE A 73 -2.26 -2.51 17.07
CA PHE A 73 -3.22 -1.49 16.68
C PHE A 73 -4.56 -2.09 16.24
N GLU A 74 -5.60 -1.29 16.38
CA GLU A 74 -6.95 -1.56 15.88
C GLU A 74 -7.31 -0.53 14.82
N ALA A 75 -7.89 -0.99 13.71
CA ALA A 75 -8.35 -0.11 12.65
C ALA A 75 -9.51 0.75 13.13
N LEU A 76 -9.45 2.04 12.83
CA LEU A 76 -10.57 2.95 13.07
C LEU A 76 -11.71 2.66 12.08
N THR A 77 -12.94 2.74 12.58
CA THR A 77 -14.15 2.70 11.75
C THR A 77 -14.63 4.10 11.45
N TYR A 78 -15.07 4.33 10.22
CA TYR A 78 -15.51 5.64 9.76
C TYR A 78 -16.97 5.59 9.29
N ASP A 79 -17.74 6.59 9.68
CA ASP A 79 -19.17 6.69 9.39
C ASP A 79 -19.46 7.61 8.19
N ALA A 80 -20.75 7.76 7.87
CA ALA A 80 -21.19 8.65 6.79
C ALA A 80 -20.81 10.13 7.06
N ALA A 81 -20.80 10.57 8.32
CA ALA A 81 -20.42 11.94 8.66
C ALA A 81 -18.93 12.20 8.36
N PHE A 82 -18.07 11.21 8.61
CA PHE A 82 -16.67 11.26 8.19
C PHE A 82 -16.53 11.40 6.67
N ALA A 83 -17.23 10.56 5.88
CA ALA A 83 -17.20 10.69 4.42
C ALA A 83 -17.71 12.04 3.93
N THR A 84 -18.77 12.59 4.54
CA THR A 84 -19.25 13.94 4.22
C THR A 84 -18.19 15.00 4.51
N ARG A 85 -17.47 14.91 5.64
CA ARG A 85 -16.36 15.82 5.95
C ARG A 85 -15.23 15.72 4.93
N LEU A 86 -14.79 14.51 4.57
CA LEU A 86 -13.73 14.35 3.58
C LEU A 86 -14.10 14.95 2.22
N ARG A 87 -15.38 14.83 1.82
CA ARG A 87 -15.89 15.38 0.56
C ARG A 87 -16.11 16.89 0.59
N SER A 88 -16.07 17.55 1.76
CA SER A 88 -16.11 19.01 1.81
C SER A 88 -14.74 19.66 1.54
N TYR A 89 -13.67 18.88 1.51
CA TYR A 89 -12.35 19.37 1.12
C TYR A 89 -12.19 19.36 -0.41
N GLU A 90 -11.65 20.43 -0.95
CA GLU A 90 -11.35 20.62 -2.36
C GLU A 90 -9.85 20.45 -2.61
N LEU A 91 -9.50 19.56 -3.53
CA LEU A 91 -8.12 19.35 -3.94
C LEU A 91 -7.69 20.47 -4.90
N HIS A 92 -6.54 21.09 -4.64
CA HIS A 92 -5.93 22.06 -5.52
C HIS A 92 -4.41 21.85 -5.66
N PRO A 93 -3.86 21.73 -6.89
CA PRO A 93 -4.58 21.59 -8.16
C PRO A 93 -5.28 20.23 -8.29
N PRO A 94 -6.32 20.10 -9.14
CA PRO A 94 -6.94 18.80 -9.41
C PRO A 94 -5.93 17.81 -10.02
N LEU A 95 -6.14 16.51 -9.81
CA LEU A 95 -5.33 15.47 -10.45
C LEU A 95 -5.69 15.33 -11.93
N ASP A 96 -4.67 15.08 -12.76
CA ASP A 96 -4.85 14.82 -14.18
C ASP A 96 -5.59 13.49 -14.42
N GLU A 97 -6.41 13.48 -15.47
CA GLU A 97 -7.09 12.28 -15.94
C GLU A 97 -6.14 11.33 -16.70
N LEU A 98 -6.44 10.03 -16.67
CA LEU A 98 -5.78 9.06 -17.54
C LEU A 98 -6.33 9.17 -18.96
N LEU A 99 -5.47 9.63 -19.87
CA LEU A 99 -5.80 9.75 -21.30
C LEU A 99 -5.44 8.48 -22.11
N SER A 100 -4.77 7.52 -21.49
CA SER A 100 -4.29 6.30 -22.15
C SER A 100 -4.23 5.13 -21.16
N ASP A 101 -4.20 3.91 -21.70
CA ASP A 101 -4.14 2.68 -20.90
C ASP A 101 -2.81 2.53 -20.14
N PRO A 102 -2.79 2.57 -18.79
CA PRO A 102 -1.57 2.40 -18.02
C PRO A 102 -1.01 0.97 -18.07
N TYR A 103 -1.79 -0.01 -18.53
CA TYR A 103 -1.36 -1.40 -18.71
C TYR A 103 -0.68 -1.63 -20.07
N ALA A 104 -0.66 -0.63 -20.96
CA ALA A 104 0.05 -0.72 -22.23
C ALA A 104 1.58 -0.75 -22.06
N THR A 105 2.09 -0.39 -20.88
CA THR A 105 3.51 -0.52 -20.52
C THR A 105 3.67 -1.35 -19.25
N PRO A 106 4.84 -1.98 -19.03
CA PRO A 106 5.12 -2.68 -17.78
C PRO A 106 4.90 -1.77 -16.57
N ALA A 107 4.49 -2.36 -15.46
CA ALA A 107 4.35 -1.65 -14.20
C ALA A 107 5.66 -0.93 -13.84
N PRO A 108 5.60 0.30 -13.32
CA PRO A 108 6.73 0.91 -12.67
C PRO A 108 7.28 -0.04 -11.58
N PRO A 109 8.60 -0.07 -11.35
CA PRO A 109 9.17 -0.82 -10.24
C PRO A 109 8.44 -0.46 -8.94
N ALA A 110 8.15 -1.46 -8.11
CA ALA A 110 7.59 -1.20 -6.80
C ALA A 110 8.54 -0.29 -6.02
N GLU A 111 8.05 0.87 -5.59
CA GLU A 111 8.82 1.77 -4.72
C GLU A 111 9.07 1.04 -3.40
N ILE A 112 10.35 0.83 -3.07
CA ILE A 112 10.78 0.29 -1.78
C ILE A 112 11.18 1.48 -0.93
N GLY A 113 10.44 1.76 0.15
CA GLY A 113 10.79 2.85 1.05
C GLY A 113 9.68 3.25 2.02
N GLU A 114 9.98 4.27 2.81
CA GLU A 114 9.09 4.80 3.85
C GLU A 114 8.22 5.98 3.37
N ARG A 115 8.21 6.24 2.05
CA ARG A 115 7.50 7.38 1.47
C ARG A 115 6.03 7.37 1.88
N VAL A 116 5.45 8.55 2.01
CA VAL A 116 4.03 8.72 2.34
C VAL A 116 3.41 9.79 1.46
N CYS A 117 2.15 9.58 1.11
CA CYS A 117 1.32 10.65 0.61
C CYS A 117 0.69 11.37 1.79
N ALA A 118 0.75 12.69 1.79
CA ALA A 118 0.18 13.52 2.85
C ALA A 118 -0.69 14.64 2.28
N VAL A 119 -1.70 15.01 3.08
CA VAL A 119 -2.58 16.14 2.86
C VAL A 119 -1.92 17.39 3.44
N VAL A 120 -1.78 18.41 2.62
CA VAL A 120 -1.28 19.74 3.01
C VAL A 120 -2.48 20.70 2.97
N ILE A 121 -2.99 21.09 4.15
CA ILE A 121 -4.13 22.00 4.25
C ILE A 121 -3.67 23.43 3.97
N ASP A 122 -4.43 24.15 3.15
CA ASP A 122 -4.27 25.59 2.97
C ASP A 122 -4.74 26.30 4.26
N LEU A 123 -3.83 27.04 4.90
CA LEU A 123 -4.11 27.71 6.17
C LEU A 123 -4.97 28.97 6.01
N GLU A 124 -5.02 29.57 4.82
CA GLU A 124 -5.86 30.71 4.51
C GLU A 124 -7.28 30.26 4.12
N THR A 125 -7.39 29.10 3.47
CA THR A 125 -8.65 28.48 3.07
C THR A 125 -8.71 27.02 3.54
N PRO A 126 -9.07 26.72 4.81
CA PRO A 126 -8.94 25.39 5.42
C PRO A 126 -9.69 24.22 4.76
N LEU A 127 -10.58 24.50 3.81
CA LEU A 127 -11.25 23.48 2.99
C LEU A 127 -10.50 23.16 1.70
N ILE A 128 -9.43 23.88 1.38
CA ILE A 128 -8.56 23.60 0.23
C ILE A 128 -7.34 22.84 0.74
N TYR A 129 -6.91 21.84 -0.02
CA TYR A 129 -5.70 21.09 0.28
C TYR A 129 -4.93 20.71 -0.98
N ALA A 130 -3.64 20.44 -0.82
CA ALA A 130 -2.79 19.79 -1.81
C ALA A 130 -2.40 18.38 -1.34
N LEU A 131 -1.99 17.55 -2.28
CA LEU A 131 -1.36 16.26 -2.02
C LEU A 131 0.13 16.35 -2.32
N GLU A 132 0.95 15.89 -1.38
CA GLU A 132 2.40 15.86 -1.55
C GLU A 132 2.98 14.53 -1.08
N THR A 133 3.96 14.03 -1.83
CA THR A 133 4.72 12.83 -1.46
C THR A 133 5.95 13.22 -0.67
N PHE A 134 6.04 12.74 0.57
CA PHE A 134 7.19 12.91 1.45
C PHE A 134 8.04 11.64 1.50
N ASP A 135 9.31 11.78 1.85
CA ASP A 135 10.24 10.64 1.98
C ASP A 135 9.91 9.73 3.17
N SER A 136 9.27 10.29 4.20
CA SER A 136 8.84 9.55 5.39
C SER A 136 7.66 10.23 6.08
N GLU A 137 6.97 9.48 6.94
CA GLU A 137 5.93 10.00 7.83
C GLU A 137 6.45 11.15 8.70
N ALA A 138 7.67 11.02 9.23
CA ALA A 138 8.31 12.04 10.05
C ALA A 138 8.53 13.36 9.27
N HIS A 139 8.93 13.28 8.00
CA HIS A 139 9.09 14.47 7.17
C HIS A 139 7.76 15.15 6.85
N ALA A 140 6.70 14.38 6.56
CA ALA A 140 5.37 14.94 6.38
C ALA A 140 4.88 15.70 7.62
N LEU A 141 5.02 15.09 8.80
CA LEU A 141 4.63 15.71 10.07
C LEU A 141 5.44 16.97 10.38
N ALA A 142 6.77 16.94 10.15
CA ALA A 142 7.63 18.10 10.34
C ALA A 142 7.28 19.27 9.39
N ALA A 143 6.75 18.98 8.21
CA ALA A 143 6.23 19.98 7.27
C ALA A 143 4.81 20.47 7.60
N GLY A 144 4.20 19.98 8.69
CA GLY A 144 2.82 20.32 9.05
C GLY A 144 1.76 19.60 8.22
N ALA A 145 2.15 18.70 7.32
CA ALA A 145 1.25 17.87 6.53
C ALA A 145 0.63 16.74 7.39
N ARG A 146 -0.40 16.09 6.86
CA ARG A 146 -1.11 14.97 7.50
C ARG A 146 -1.00 13.72 6.63
N PRO A 147 -0.20 12.70 7.03
CA PRO A 147 -0.10 11.44 6.30
C PRO A 147 -1.49 10.82 6.06
N THR A 148 -1.73 10.36 4.83
CA THR A 148 -3.02 9.80 4.42
C THR A 148 -2.93 8.38 3.89
N HIS A 149 -1.78 7.98 3.33
CA HIS A 149 -1.43 6.58 3.09
C HIS A 149 0.08 6.42 2.90
N PHE A 150 0.58 5.20 3.07
CA PHE A 150 1.97 4.84 2.77
C PHE A 150 2.17 4.66 1.25
N GLY A 151 3.35 4.98 0.76
CA GLY A 151 3.66 5.08 -0.67
C GLY A 151 3.40 6.48 -1.25
N PRO A 152 3.83 6.72 -2.50
CA PRO A 152 3.66 8.01 -3.17
C PRO A 152 2.19 8.32 -3.46
N CYS A 153 1.87 9.61 -3.56
CA CYS A 153 0.57 10.04 -4.05
C CYS A 153 0.35 9.56 -5.49
N GLY A 154 -0.90 9.26 -5.82
CA GLY A 154 -1.38 8.84 -7.12
C GLY A 154 -2.86 9.18 -7.32
N LEU A 155 -3.47 8.63 -8.36
CA LEU A 155 -4.78 9.08 -8.85
C LEU A 155 -5.97 8.80 -7.92
N CYS A 156 -5.80 7.90 -6.94
CA CYS A 156 -6.81 7.58 -5.93
C CYS A 156 -6.48 8.19 -4.55
N SER A 157 -5.54 9.13 -4.49
CA SER A 157 -5.02 9.64 -3.20
C SER A 157 -5.88 10.74 -2.59
N THR A 158 -6.89 11.22 -3.30
CA THR A 158 -7.77 12.30 -2.84
C THR A 158 -8.55 11.92 -1.58
N LEU A 159 -8.97 12.91 -0.80
CA LEU A 159 -9.88 12.71 0.33
C LEU A 159 -11.27 12.21 -0.10
N ALA A 160 -11.72 12.59 -1.30
CA ALA A 160 -12.97 12.07 -1.86
C ALA A 160 -12.89 10.56 -2.13
N ASP A 161 -11.76 10.06 -2.65
CA ASP A 161 -11.53 8.62 -2.87
C ASP A 161 -11.33 7.88 -1.54
N LEU A 162 -10.65 8.49 -0.56
CA LEU A 162 -10.57 7.96 0.80
C LEU A 162 -11.98 7.78 1.40
N ALA A 163 -12.90 8.71 1.17
CA ALA A 163 -14.27 8.59 1.67
C ALA A 163 -14.96 7.31 1.17
N VAL A 164 -14.74 6.92 -0.10
CA VAL A 164 -15.24 5.66 -0.66
C VAL A 164 -14.60 4.47 0.06
N TYR A 165 -13.26 4.44 0.14
CA TYR A 165 -12.53 3.33 0.76
C TYR A 165 -12.86 3.14 2.25
N ALA A 166 -13.06 4.24 2.99
CA ALA A 166 -13.31 4.22 4.43
C ALA A 166 -14.74 3.82 4.79
N THR A 167 -15.72 4.12 3.93
CA THR A 167 -17.14 3.85 4.22
C THR A 167 -17.72 2.64 3.49
N MET A 168 -16.95 2.01 2.60
CA MET A 168 -17.30 0.76 1.93
C MET A 168 -16.28 -0.34 2.24
N PRO A 169 -16.36 -0.98 3.44
CA PRO A 169 -15.43 -2.04 3.83
C PRO A 169 -15.40 -3.20 2.83
N ASP A 170 -16.54 -3.51 2.22
CA ASP A 170 -16.64 -4.44 1.08
C ASP A 170 -16.79 -3.71 -0.26
N LEU A 171 -15.70 -3.16 -0.76
CA LEU A 171 -15.64 -2.57 -2.11
C LEU A 171 -15.58 -3.63 -3.22
N THR A 172 -15.24 -4.87 -2.88
CA THR A 172 -15.01 -5.95 -3.84
C THR A 172 -16.27 -6.26 -4.63
N GLN A 173 -17.41 -6.41 -3.95
CA GLN A 173 -18.67 -6.76 -4.61
C GLN A 173 -19.19 -5.64 -5.53
N PRO A 174 -19.27 -4.36 -5.09
CA PRO A 174 -19.71 -3.27 -5.97
C PRO A 174 -18.82 -3.07 -7.19
N VAL A 175 -17.49 -3.14 -7.03
CA VAL A 175 -16.56 -3.05 -8.18
C VAL A 175 -16.71 -4.24 -9.12
N ARG A 176 -16.91 -5.47 -8.61
CA ARG A 176 -17.24 -6.64 -9.45
C ARG A 176 -18.53 -6.42 -10.23
N THR A 177 -19.57 -5.88 -9.62
CA THR A 177 -20.82 -5.52 -10.31
C THR A 177 -20.57 -4.51 -11.43
N CYS A 178 -19.77 -3.47 -11.18
CA CYS A 178 -19.36 -2.55 -12.24
C CYS A 178 -18.56 -3.25 -13.36
N GLY A 179 -17.73 -4.24 -13.03
CA GLY A 179 -16.98 -5.02 -14.02
C GLY A 179 -17.87 -5.92 -14.88
N VAL A 180 -18.91 -6.52 -14.30
CA VAL A 180 -19.93 -7.26 -15.06
C VAL A 180 -20.68 -6.32 -15.99
N LYS A 181 -21.08 -5.13 -15.52
CA LYS A 181 -21.67 -4.09 -16.38
C LYS A 181 -20.73 -3.73 -17.53
N GLY A 182 -19.43 -3.61 -17.27
CA GLY A 182 -18.42 -3.40 -18.30
C GLY A 182 -18.30 -4.52 -19.34
N LEU A 183 -18.56 -5.76 -18.93
CA LEU A 183 -18.59 -6.92 -19.83
C LEU A 183 -19.83 -6.90 -20.73
N THR A 184 -20.98 -6.48 -20.22
CA THR A 184 -22.27 -6.53 -20.94
C THR A 184 -22.58 -5.26 -21.73
N GLU A 185 -22.15 -4.10 -21.23
CA GLU A 185 -22.52 -2.76 -21.75
C GLU A 185 -21.30 -1.94 -22.22
N GLY A 186 -20.09 -2.45 -22.01
CA GLY A 186 -18.84 -1.82 -22.45
C GLY A 186 -18.18 -0.94 -21.39
N ASP A 187 -16.94 -0.51 -21.67
CA ASP A 187 -16.08 0.11 -20.66
C ASP A 187 -16.58 1.47 -20.16
N ALA A 188 -17.32 2.23 -20.99
CA ALA A 188 -17.95 3.47 -20.55
C ALA A 188 -18.96 3.22 -19.41
N ALA A 189 -19.76 2.16 -19.52
CA ALA A 189 -20.72 1.78 -18.49
C ALA A 189 -20.04 1.32 -17.19
N ASN A 190 -18.86 0.70 -17.29
CA ASN A 190 -18.02 0.36 -16.14
C ASN A 190 -17.49 1.62 -15.45
N LEU A 191 -16.95 2.58 -16.21
CA LEU A 191 -16.48 3.85 -15.67
C LEU A 191 -17.60 4.62 -14.98
N ASP A 192 -18.77 4.75 -15.62
CA ASP A 192 -19.93 5.44 -15.04
C ASP A 192 -20.39 4.78 -13.74
N CYS A 193 -20.42 3.44 -13.69
CA CYS A 193 -20.73 2.71 -12.46
C CYS A 193 -19.73 3.00 -11.33
N LEU A 194 -18.42 3.06 -11.65
CA LEU A 194 -17.38 3.39 -10.66
C LEU A 194 -17.50 4.83 -10.14
N LEU A 195 -17.88 5.78 -11.02
CA LEU A 195 -18.18 7.16 -10.64
C LEU A 195 -19.40 7.22 -9.70
N GLU A 196 -20.44 6.41 -9.95
CA GLU A 196 -21.63 6.32 -9.08
C GLU A 196 -21.30 5.77 -7.67
N LEU A 197 -20.23 4.99 -7.52
CA LEU A 197 -19.73 4.59 -6.18
C LEU A 197 -19.11 5.78 -5.40
N GLY A 198 -18.82 6.89 -6.09
CA GLY A 198 -18.30 8.12 -5.51
C GLY A 198 -16.80 8.33 -5.69
N PHE A 199 -16.13 7.55 -6.54
CA PHE A 199 -14.74 7.81 -6.90
C PHE A 199 -14.60 9.09 -7.73
N THR A 200 -13.47 9.77 -7.57
CA THR A 200 -13.07 10.83 -8.50
C THR A 200 -12.83 10.24 -9.90
N ARG A 201 -12.93 11.06 -10.94
CA ARG A 201 -12.73 10.60 -12.33
C ARG A 201 -11.36 9.94 -12.57
N PRO A 202 -10.23 10.49 -12.10
CA PRO A 202 -8.93 9.82 -12.24
C PRO A 202 -8.87 8.45 -11.54
N CYS A 203 -9.44 8.35 -10.32
CA CYS A 203 -9.48 7.07 -9.60
C CYS A 203 -10.42 6.05 -10.26
N ALA A 204 -11.59 6.49 -10.75
CA ALA A 204 -12.52 5.65 -11.47
C ALA A 204 -11.93 5.13 -12.80
N GLN A 205 -11.13 5.96 -13.49
CA GLN A 205 -10.40 5.55 -14.70
C GLN A 205 -9.42 4.41 -14.39
N ILE A 206 -8.56 4.54 -13.37
CA ILE A 206 -7.60 3.46 -13.05
C ILE A 206 -8.31 2.17 -12.61
N TRP A 207 -9.42 2.26 -11.87
CA TRP A 207 -10.27 1.09 -11.57
C TRP A 207 -10.87 0.46 -12.83
N SER A 208 -11.31 1.28 -13.78
CA SER A 208 -11.86 0.79 -15.04
C SER A 208 -10.80 0.08 -15.90
N TYR A 209 -9.61 0.68 -16.04
CA TYR A 209 -8.46 0.04 -16.68
C TYR A 209 -8.05 -1.26 -15.98
N ASN A 210 -8.00 -1.28 -14.63
CA ASN A 210 -7.73 -2.50 -13.86
C ASN A 210 -8.77 -3.59 -14.15
N THR A 211 -10.05 -3.20 -14.20
CA THR A 211 -11.15 -4.13 -14.45
C THR A 211 -11.06 -4.73 -15.85
N ARG A 212 -10.76 -3.92 -16.88
CA ARG A 212 -10.52 -4.41 -18.25
C ARG A 212 -9.32 -5.36 -18.30
N HIS A 213 -8.19 -4.96 -17.74
CA HIS A 213 -6.98 -5.77 -17.78
C HIS A 213 -7.17 -7.11 -17.04
N THR A 214 -7.83 -7.08 -15.88
CA THR A 214 -8.17 -8.30 -15.12
C THR A 214 -9.12 -9.21 -15.91
N ARG A 215 -10.07 -8.64 -16.66
CA ARG A 215 -10.88 -9.41 -17.60
C ARG A 215 -9.99 -10.04 -18.67
N GLU A 216 -9.07 -9.32 -19.28
CA GLU A 216 -8.20 -9.88 -20.31
C GLU A 216 -7.30 -11.01 -19.81
N GLN A 217 -6.81 -10.92 -18.56
CA GLN A 217 -5.84 -11.87 -18.00
C GLN A 217 -6.47 -12.99 -17.15
N CYS A 218 -7.60 -12.74 -16.50
CA CYS A 218 -8.16 -13.57 -15.42
C CYS A 218 -9.63 -13.97 -15.61
N LEU A 219 -10.27 -13.65 -16.76
CA LEU A 219 -11.73 -13.79 -16.94
C LEU A 219 -12.27 -15.18 -16.58
N SER A 220 -11.65 -16.25 -17.09
CA SER A 220 -12.15 -17.62 -16.88
C SER A 220 -12.21 -17.98 -15.39
N THR A 221 -11.11 -17.74 -14.67
CA THR A 221 -11.01 -17.96 -13.22
C THR A 221 -11.96 -17.07 -12.44
N CYS A 222 -12.08 -15.79 -12.81
CA CYS A 222 -12.92 -14.83 -12.11
C CYS A 222 -14.42 -15.05 -12.32
N LEU A 223 -14.86 -15.47 -13.51
CA LEU A 223 -16.25 -15.85 -13.74
C LEU A 223 -16.64 -17.09 -12.91
N ALA A 224 -15.75 -18.08 -12.82
CA ALA A 224 -16.00 -19.28 -12.03
C ALA A 224 -16.11 -19.00 -10.51
N LEU A 225 -15.52 -17.90 -10.04
CA LEU A 225 -15.43 -17.54 -8.62
C LEU A 225 -16.19 -16.26 -8.27
N LEU A 226 -17.14 -15.83 -9.12
CA LEU A 226 -17.89 -14.59 -8.91
C LEU A 226 -18.60 -14.56 -7.55
N ASP A 227 -19.15 -15.70 -7.16
CA ASP A 227 -19.86 -15.91 -5.89
C ASP A 227 -19.08 -16.67 -4.81
N ALA A 228 -17.81 -16.98 -5.09
CA ALA A 228 -16.97 -17.66 -4.13
C ALA A 228 -16.49 -16.69 -3.03
N PRO A 229 -16.21 -17.20 -1.81
CA PRO A 229 -15.58 -16.41 -0.77
C PRO A 229 -14.22 -15.84 -1.21
N TYR A 230 -13.82 -14.71 -0.63
CA TYR A 230 -12.59 -13.99 -0.99
C TYR A 230 -11.33 -14.76 -0.61
N HIS A 231 -11.40 -15.59 0.43
CA HIS A 231 -10.29 -16.44 0.88
C HIS A 231 -10.65 -17.91 0.85
N ARG A 232 -9.61 -18.72 0.69
CA ARG A 232 -9.62 -20.14 0.96
C ARG A 232 -9.52 -20.37 2.49
N PRO A 233 -9.87 -21.56 3.00
CA PRO A 233 -9.85 -21.84 4.44
C PRO A 233 -8.48 -21.66 5.13
N ASP A 234 -7.39 -21.71 4.34
CA ASP A 234 -6.02 -21.49 4.79
C ASP A 234 -5.65 -20.00 4.93
N GLY A 235 -6.57 -19.07 4.66
CA GLY A 235 -6.34 -17.63 4.73
C GLY A 235 -5.79 -17.01 3.44
N ALA A 236 -5.40 -17.82 2.45
CA ALA A 236 -4.95 -17.30 1.17
C ALA A 236 -6.12 -16.75 0.34
N LEU A 237 -5.83 -15.84 -0.57
CA LEU A 237 -6.81 -15.39 -1.56
C LEU A 237 -7.38 -16.55 -2.38
N ASN A 238 -8.61 -16.41 -2.82
CA ASN A 238 -9.15 -17.24 -3.90
C ASN A 238 -8.41 -16.95 -5.23
N ASP A 239 -8.53 -17.86 -6.19
CA ASP A 239 -7.70 -17.81 -7.40
C ASP A 239 -8.00 -16.60 -8.29
N CYS A 240 -9.21 -16.03 -8.23
CA CYS A 240 -9.55 -14.82 -8.97
C CYS A 240 -8.83 -13.59 -8.39
N LEU A 241 -8.94 -13.39 -7.07
CA LEU A 241 -8.28 -12.26 -6.40
C LEU A 241 -6.76 -12.39 -6.43
N ALA A 242 -6.23 -13.62 -6.35
CA ALA A 242 -4.81 -13.87 -6.53
C ALA A 242 -4.34 -13.51 -7.95
N CYS A 243 -5.11 -13.86 -8.97
CA CYS A 243 -4.80 -13.50 -10.36
C CYS A 243 -4.82 -11.98 -10.59
N ASP A 244 -5.84 -11.27 -10.08
CA ASP A 244 -5.91 -9.80 -10.13
C ASP A 244 -4.69 -9.15 -9.44
N GLU A 245 -4.34 -9.59 -8.23
CA GLU A 245 -3.17 -9.06 -7.49
C GLU A 245 -1.84 -9.30 -8.21
N GLU A 246 -1.70 -10.42 -8.91
CA GLU A 246 -0.49 -10.75 -9.68
C GLU A 246 -0.43 -10.00 -11.01
N LYS A 247 -1.53 -10.01 -11.77
CA LYS A 247 -1.54 -9.51 -13.15
C LYS A 247 -1.80 -8.02 -13.24
N SER A 248 -2.74 -7.51 -12.46
CA SER A 248 -3.17 -6.11 -12.54
C SER A 248 -2.64 -5.26 -11.36
N GLY A 249 -2.42 -5.91 -10.21
CA GLY A 249 -1.99 -5.27 -8.97
C GLY A 249 -0.74 -4.37 -9.08
N PRO A 250 0.35 -4.74 -9.78
CA PRO A 250 1.55 -3.90 -9.86
C PRO A 250 1.30 -2.53 -10.51
N VAL A 251 0.61 -2.49 -11.66
CA VAL A 251 0.26 -1.23 -12.33
C VAL A 251 -0.76 -0.45 -11.50
N PHE A 252 -1.81 -1.12 -11.01
CA PHE A 252 -2.84 -0.46 -10.21
C PHE A 252 -2.25 0.25 -9.00
N LYS A 253 -1.43 -0.44 -8.19
CA LYS A 253 -0.82 0.12 -6.98
C LYS A 253 0.08 1.32 -7.32
N ALA A 254 0.88 1.22 -8.38
CA ALA A 254 1.80 2.28 -8.78
C ALA A 254 1.06 3.56 -9.24
N ILE A 255 -0.05 3.41 -9.96
CA ILE A 255 -0.79 4.56 -10.52
C ILE A 255 -1.83 5.11 -9.53
N ALA A 256 -2.53 4.24 -8.80
CA ALA A 256 -3.54 4.65 -7.83
C ALA A 256 -2.92 5.38 -6.62
N GLY A 257 -1.72 4.97 -6.19
CA GLY A 257 -1.05 5.46 -4.97
C GLY A 257 -1.73 4.97 -3.69
N ARG A 258 -3.07 5.08 -3.61
CA ARG A 258 -3.89 4.62 -2.49
C ARG A 258 -4.50 3.24 -2.73
N THR A 259 -4.47 2.43 -1.69
CA THR A 259 -5.28 1.23 -1.48
C THR A 259 -5.86 1.25 -0.07
N ARG A 260 -6.81 0.36 0.24
CA ARG A 260 -7.28 0.19 1.63
C ARG A 260 -6.14 -0.23 2.57
N ARG A 261 -5.23 -1.10 2.10
CA ARG A 261 -4.10 -1.65 2.87
C ARG A 261 -3.13 -0.57 3.36
N ASN A 262 -2.57 0.20 2.42
CA ASN A 262 -1.61 1.25 2.75
C ASN A 262 -2.28 2.50 3.37
N SER A 263 -3.61 2.54 3.48
CA SER A 263 -4.35 3.56 4.23
C SER A 263 -4.64 3.14 5.68
N GLY A 264 -4.24 1.94 6.11
CA GLY A 264 -4.57 1.44 7.45
C GLY A 264 -6.06 1.09 7.65
N LEU A 265 -6.81 0.86 6.55
CA LEU A 265 -8.23 0.55 6.59
C LEU A 265 -8.46 -0.96 6.59
N ALA A 266 -9.14 -1.46 7.64
CA ALA A 266 -9.64 -2.83 7.68
C ALA A 266 -10.74 -3.02 6.63
N ASN A 267 -10.67 -4.12 5.88
CA ASN A 267 -11.62 -4.40 4.81
C ASN A 267 -11.86 -5.90 4.64
N THR A 268 -12.82 -6.29 3.80
CA THR A 268 -13.25 -7.70 3.65
C THR A 268 -12.22 -8.62 3.01
N ILE A 269 -11.18 -8.05 2.39
CA ILE A 269 -10.03 -8.76 1.85
C ILE A 269 -8.89 -8.70 2.90
N CYS A 270 -8.81 -9.73 3.72
CA CYS A 270 -7.88 -9.83 4.84
C CYS A 270 -6.43 -10.06 4.39
N ARG A 271 -5.47 -9.49 5.11
CA ARG A 271 -4.05 -9.49 4.73
C ARG A 271 -3.12 -9.69 5.91
N PRO A 272 -1.88 -10.16 5.69
CA PRO A 272 -0.87 -10.17 6.74
C PRO A 272 -0.71 -8.78 7.37
N CYS A 273 -0.57 -8.74 8.71
CA CYS A 273 -0.40 -7.47 9.43
C CYS A 273 0.79 -6.64 8.93
N ALA A 274 1.85 -7.28 8.44
CA ALA A 274 3.01 -6.58 7.88
C ALA A 274 2.68 -5.73 6.62
N GLU A 275 1.54 -5.96 5.96
CA GLU A 275 1.07 -5.15 4.83
C GLU A 275 0.23 -3.94 5.26
N ALA A 276 -0.08 -3.82 6.56
CA ALA A 276 -0.89 -2.75 7.11
C ALA A 276 -0.11 -1.96 8.17
N ARG A 277 -0.40 -0.67 8.26
CA ARG A 277 0.18 0.23 9.24
C ARG A 277 -0.93 1.18 9.72
N PRO A 278 -0.93 1.57 11.00
CA PRO A 278 -1.94 2.48 11.52
C PRO A 278 -1.81 3.85 10.86
N ILE A 279 -2.93 4.44 10.47
CA ILE A 279 -3.03 5.84 10.05
C ILE A 279 -4.27 6.42 10.71
N ASN A 280 -4.12 7.58 11.34
CA ASN A 280 -5.26 8.35 11.82
C ASN A 280 -5.69 9.32 10.72
N HIS A 281 -6.91 9.16 10.19
CA HIS A 281 -7.47 10.08 9.21
C HIS A 281 -8.15 11.26 9.92
N ASP A 282 -7.36 12.19 10.42
CA ASP A 282 -7.80 13.46 10.98
C ASP A 282 -7.11 14.61 10.22
N TYR A 283 -7.90 15.41 9.51
CA TYR A 283 -7.43 16.47 8.61
C TYR A 283 -7.97 17.85 9.00
N GLU A 284 -8.52 18.00 10.20
CA GLU A 284 -8.95 19.31 10.68
C GLU A 284 -7.74 20.26 10.79
N ALA A 285 -7.92 21.51 10.35
CA ALA A 285 -6.93 22.56 10.54
C ALA A 285 -6.78 22.81 12.05
N ARG A 286 -5.56 22.68 12.56
CA ARG A 286 -5.20 22.92 13.96
C ARG A 286 -4.28 24.11 14.07
#